data_AF-A0A0G0LBY2-F1
#
_entry.id   AF-A0A0G0LBY2-F1
#
_cell.length_a   1.000
_cell.length_b   1.000
_cell.length_c   1.000
_cell.angle_alpha   90.00
_cell.angle_beta   90.00
_cell.angle_gamma   90.00
#
_symmetry.space_group_name_H-M   'P 1'
#
loop_
_entity.id
_entity.type
_entity.pdbx_description
1 polymer ?
#
loop_
_entity_poly.entity_id
_entity_poly.type
_entity_poly.pdbx_seq_one_letter_code
_entity_poly.pdbx_strand_id
1 'polypeptide(L)'
;MKNLKRRFAVTQILWWPAYGLLKIVEFVVNLTIWPIVSMKRYPGRSVIVCLLMISLIGYGIYRYYQVDRQSSICAQNLQVIYQALIGYQRDNGYLPQKLGDLCPKYLKSDDPAWMCPASDSYHTASASGVKTSYWYFIKPGVKTHCLASQLGHKVIAECFADHQGGRMQLSADGMVYFSS
;
A
#
# COMPACT_ATOMS: atom_id res chain seq x y z
N MET A 1 16.24 -39.97 -15.93
CA MET A 1 14.78 -39.74 -15.73
C MET A 1 14.47 -38.44 -14.95
N LYS A 2 15.00 -37.27 -15.38
CA LYS A 2 14.77 -35.97 -14.67
C LYS A 2 13.95 -34.93 -15.46
N ASN A 3 13.52 -35.25 -16.69
CA ASN A 3 12.87 -34.28 -17.58
C ASN A 3 11.34 -34.43 -17.73
N LEU A 4 10.67 -35.35 -17.03
CA LEU A 4 9.21 -35.52 -17.13
C LEU A 4 8.40 -34.70 -16.10
N LYS A 5 9.01 -34.21 -15.01
CA LYS A 5 8.28 -33.50 -13.94
C LYS A 5 7.91 -32.04 -14.27
N ARG A 6 8.51 -31.42 -15.29
CA ARG A 6 8.24 -30.00 -15.63
C ARG A 6 6.99 -29.77 -16.47
N ARG A 7 6.41 -30.79 -17.10
CA ARG A 7 5.23 -30.63 -17.97
C ARG A 7 3.88 -30.73 -17.24
N PHE A 8 3.84 -31.18 -15.99
CA PHE A 8 2.61 -31.27 -15.20
C PHE A 8 2.29 -30.02 -14.36
N ALA A 9 3.27 -29.14 -14.12
CA ALA A 9 3.04 -27.91 -13.35
C ALA A 9 2.38 -26.79 -14.17
N VAL A 10 2.49 -26.83 -15.50
CA VAL A 10 1.98 -25.77 -16.38
C VAL A 10 0.47 -25.91 -16.63
N THR A 11 -0.08 -27.13 -16.54
CA THR A 11 -1.51 -27.38 -16.78
C THR A 11 -2.42 -27.10 -15.58
N GLN A 12 -1.89 -27.03 -14.34
CA GLN A 12 -2.70 -26.69 -13.16
C GLN A 12 -2.99 -25.19 -12.99
N ILE A 13 -2.20 -24.31 -13.63
CA ILE A 13 -2.34 -22.85 -13.45
C ILE A 13 -3.48 -22.27 -14.31
N LEU A 14 -3.91 -22.97 -15.36
CA LEU A 14 -4.95 -22.50 -16.28
C LEU A 14 -6.39 -22.81 -15.84
N TRP A 15 -6.61 -23.62 -14.80
CA TRP A 15 -7.95 -24.03 -14.35
C TRP A 15 -8.49 -23.27 -13.13
N TRP A 16 -7.65 -22.52 -12.42
CA TRP A 16 -8.07 -21.76 -11.24
C TRP A 16 -9.02 -20.57 -11.50
N PRO A 17 -8.89 -19.78 -12.59
CA PRO A 17 -9.80 -18.64 -12.78
C PRO A 17 -11.23 -19.07 -13.15
N ALA A 18 -11.40 -20.22 -13.81
CA ALA A 18 -12.71 -20.71 -14.23
C ALA A 18 -13.56 -21.21 -13.04
N TYR A 19 -12.93 -21.86 -12.05
CA TYR A 19 -13.63 -22.37 -10.86
C TYR A 19 -14.03 -21.24 -9.90
N GLY A 20 -13.20 -20.20 -9.77
CA GLY A 20 -13.53 -19.00 -9.00
C GLY A 20 -14.71 -18.23 -9.58
N LEU A 21 -14.75 -18.05 -10.91
CA LEU A 21 -15.86 -17.40 -11.59
C LEU A 21 -17.16 -18.19 -11.49
N LEU A 22 -17.12 -19.53 -11.58
CA LEU A 22 -18.31 -20.37 -11.43
C LEU A 22 -18.92 -20.24 -10.03
N LYS A 23 -18.07 -20.18 -8.99
CA LYS A 23 -18.51 -19.97 -7.59
C LYS A 23 -19.11 -18.59 -7.36
N ILE A 24 -18.57 -17.55 -8.00
CA ILE A 24 -19.14 -16.19 -7.95
C ILE A 24 -20.51 -16.18 -8.63
N VAL A 25 -20.67 -16.83 -9.78
CA VAL A 25 -21.96 -16.92 -10.47
C VAL A 25 -22.98 -17.72 -9.65
N GLU A 26 -22.63 -18.89 -9.10
CA GLU A 26 -23.50 -19.65 -8.18
C GLU A 26 -23.91 -18.82 -6.97
N PHE A 27 -22.99 -18.03 -6.42
CA PHE A 27 -23.26 -17.16 -5.28
C PHE A 27 -24.21 -16.01 -5.65
N VAL A 28 -23.99 -15.34 -6.78
CA VAL A 28 -24.85 -14.24 -7.29
C VAL A 28 -26.24 -14.76 -7.66
N VAL A 29 -26.33 -15.92 -8.31
CA VAL A 29 -27.61 -16.57 -8.68
C VAL A 29 -28.38 -16.97 -7.42
N ASN A 30 -27.72 -17.57 -6.42
CA ASN A 30 -28.38 -17.85 -5.14
C ASN A 30 -28.77 -16.58 -4.36
N LEU A 31 -27.94 -15.53 -4.42
CA LEU A 31 -28.24 -14.26 -3.76
C LEU A 31 -29.44 -13.52 -4.37
N THR A 32 -29.70 -13.73 -5.67
CA THR A 32 -30.78 -13.04 -6.39
C THR A 32 -32.08 -13.84 -6.40
N ILE A 33 -32.02 -15.17 -6.55
CA ILE A 33 -33.21 -16.02 -6.65
C ILE A 33 -33.84 -16.30 -5.28
N TRP A 34 -33.03 -16.51 -4.24
CA TRP A 34 -33.54 -16.91 -2.92
C TRP A 34 -34.39 -15.82 -2.23
N PRO A 35 -34.05 -14.52 -2.30
CA PRO A 35 -34.90 -13.44 -1.78
C PRO A 35 -36.24 -13.34 -2.51
N ILE A 36 -36.26 -13.56 -3.83
CA ILE A 36 -37.47 -13.50 -4.65
C ILE A 36 -38.45 -14.62 -4.28
N VAL A 37 -37.94 -15.84 -4.06
CA VAL A 37 -38.75 -16.97 -3.60
C VAL A 37 -39.20 -16.79 -2.14
N SER A 38 -38.34 -16.23 -1.29
CA SER A 38 -38.63 -15.98 0.14
C SER A 38 -39.64 -14.84 0.35
N MET A 39 -39.69 -13.83 -0.53
CA MET A 39 -40.66 -12.72 -0.45
C MET A 39 -42.13 -13.17 -0.52
N LYS A 40 -42.43 -14.28 -1.19
CA LYS A 40 -43.80 -14.84 -1.23
C LYS A 40 -44.24 -15.51 0.07
N ARG A 41 -43.31 -15.92 0.94
CA ARG A 41 -43.61 -16.71 2.15
C ARG A 41 -43.48 -15.91 3.45
N TYR A 42 -42.54 -14.96 3.52
CA TYR A 42 -42.32 -14.10 4.68
C TYR A 42 -41.80 -12.71 4.27
N PRO A 43 -42.68 -11.79 3.81
CA PRO A 43 -42.26 -10.51 3.22
C PRO A 43 -41.43 -9.64 4.18
N GLY A 44 -41.77 -9.63 5.48
CA GLY A 44 -41.04 -8.86 6.49
C GLY A 44 -39.60 -9.36 6.74
N ARG A 45 -39.37 -10.68 6.69
CA ARG A 45 -38.03 -11.26 6.94
C ARG A 45 -37.10 -11.07 5.75
N SER A 46 -37.60 -11.17 4.53
CA SER A 46 -36.80 -10.99 3.31
C SER A 46 -36.27 -9.56 3.16
N VAL A 47 -37.07 -8.55 3.51
CA VAL A 47 -36.62 -7.14 3.48
C VAL A 47 -35.49 -6.90 4.47
N ILE A 48 -35.58 -7.43 5.70
CA ILE A 48 -34.53 -7.30 6.71
C ILE A 48 -33.22 -7.94 6.24
N VAL A 49 -33.28 -9.14 5.68
CA VAL A 49 -32.09 -9.83 5.14
C VAL A 49 -31.45 -9.03 4.00
N CYS A 50 -32.24 -8.50 3.07
CA CYS A 50 -31.71 -7.65 2.00
C CYS A 50 -31.03 -6.38 2.53
N LEU A 51 -31.63 -5.70 3.52
CA LEU A 51 -31.03 -4.51 4.12
C LEU A 51 -29.70 -4.82 4.81
N LEU A 52 -29.63 -5.92 5.57
CA LEU A 52 -28.38 -6.37 6.21
C LEU A 52 -27.31 -6.70 5.18
N MET A 53 -27.66 -7.37 4.08
CA MET A 53 -26.71 -7.67 3.01
C MET A 53 -26.20 -6.40 2.32
N ILE A 54 -27.07 -5.43 2.03
CA ILE A 54 -26.66 -4.13 1.46
C ILE A 54 -25.72 -3.40 2.44
N SER A 55 -26.03 -3.39 3.73
CA SER A 55 -25.16 -2.78 4.75
C SER A 55 -23.79 -3.45 4.82
N LEU A 56 -23.71 -4.78 4.77
CA LEU A 56 -22.45 -5.51 4.79
C LEU A 56 -21.62 -5.27 3.52
N ILE A 57 -22.26 -5.27 2.35
CA ILE A 57 -21.59 -4.97 1.07
C ILE A 57 -21.09 -3.52 1.07
N GLY A 58 -21.94 -2.56 1.47
CA GLY A 58 -21.57 -1.15 1.57
C GLY A 58 -20.41 -0.91 2.53
N TYR A 59 -20.40 -1.59 3.68
CA TYR A 59 -19.28 -1.55 4.62
C TYR A 59 -17.99 -2.12 4.02
N GLY A 60 -18.07 -3.25 3.30
CA GLY A 60 -16.94 -3.85 2.60
C GLY A 60 -16.34 -2.91 1.54
N ILE A 61 -17.20 -2.30 0.71
CA ILE A 61 -16.78 -1.32 -0.31
C ILE A 61 -16.14 -0.10 0.36
N TYR A 62 -16.77 0.45 1.41
CA TYR A 62 -16.23 1.60 2.14
C TYR A 62 -14.83 1.33 2.68
N ARG A 63 -14.62 0.17 3.33
CA ARG A 63 -13.31 -0.24 3.86
C ARG A 63 -12.27 -0.38 2.75
N TYR A 64 -12.64 -0.97 1.62
CA TYR A 64 -11.76 -1.10 0.46
C TYR A 64 -11.31 0.27 -0.06
N TYR A 65 -12.24 1.21 -0.29
CA TYR A 65 -11.92 2.56 -0.72
C TYR A 65 -11.04 3.33 0.28
N GLN A 66 -11.27 3.13 1.58
CA GLN A 66 -10.48 3.78 2.61
C GLN A 66 -9.00 3.35 2.56
N VAL A 67 -8.74 2.04 2.44
CA VAL A 67 -7.37 1.49 2.37
C VAL A 67 -6.65 1.96 1.11
N ASP A 68 -7.33 1.98 -0.03
CA ASP A 68 -6.75 2.45 -1.30
C ASP A 68 -6.42 3.96 -1.26
N ARG A 69 -7.34 4.77 -0.70
CA ARG A 69 -7.12 6.20 -0.49
C ARG A 69 -5.96 6.46 0.48
N GLN A 70 -5.86 5.74 1.59
CA GLN A 70 -4.74 5.91 2.51
C GLN A 70 -3.41 5.55 1.85
N SER A 71 -3.38 4.49 1.05
CA SER A 71 -2.17 4.05 0.33
C SER A 71 -1.72 5.08 -0.70
N SER A 72 -2.65 5.62 -1.51
CA SER A 72 -2.31 6.68 -2.47
C SER A 72 -1.75 7.94 -1.79
N ILE A 73 -2.31 8.35 -0.63
CA ILE A 73 -1.79 9.48 0.14
C ILE A 73 -0.38 9.19 0.69
N CYS A 74 -0.13 7.99 1.23
CA CYS A 74 1.21 7.66 1.74
C CYS A 74 2.25 7.63 0.61
N ALA A 75 1.87 7.20 -0.59
CA ALA A 75 2.75 7.25 -1.76
C ALA A 75 3.06 8.69 -2.19
N GLN A 76 2.07 9.57 -2.21
CA GLN A 76 2.28 11.00 -2.49
C GLN A 76 3.20 11.64 -1.45
N ASN A 77 2.98 11.36 -0.16
CA ASN A 77 3.84 11.87 0.92
C ASN A 77 5.30 11.39 0.77
N LEU A 78 5.53 10.13 0.41
CA LEU A 78 6.88 9.63 0.09
C LEU A 78 7.51 10.35 -1.11
N GLN A 79 6.73 10.71 -2.13
CA GLN A 79 7.23 11.51 -3.25
C GLN A 79 7.62 12.92 -2.83
N VAL A 80 6.85 13.56 -1.94
CA VAL A 80 7.22 14.88 -1.38
C VAL A 80 8.53 14.76 -0.60
N ILE A 81 8.67 13.75 0.25
CA ILE A 81 9.92 13.46 0.98
C ILE A 81 11.08 13.25 -0.01
N TYR A 82 10.87 12.52 -1.10
CA TYR A 82 11.88 12.32 -2.14
C TYR A 82 12.35 13.64 -2.77
N GLN A 83 11.42 14.54 -3.12
CA GLN A 83 11.78 15.85 -3.66
C GLN A 83 12.59 16.68 -2.65
N ALA A 84 12.23 16.62 -1.36
CA ALA A 84 12.99 17.27 -0.30
C ALA A 84 14.41 16.68 -0.16
N LEU A 85 14.56 15.35 -0.28
CA LEU A 85 15.85 14.67 -0.28
C LEU A 85 16.73 15.09 -1.48
N ILE A 86 16.16 15.20 -2.67
CA ILE A 86 16.87 15.73 -3.85
C ILE A 86 17.32 17.17 -3.61
N GLY A 87 16.44 18.01 -3.06
CA GLY A 87 16.76 19.41 -2.72
C GLY A 87 17.92 19.50 -1.74
N TYR A 88 17.89 18.70 -0.67
CA TYR A 88 18.97 18.62 0.31
C TYR A 88 20.27 18.17 -0.33
N GLN A 89 20.24 17.13 -1.16
CA GLN A 89 21.44 16.62 -1.82
C GLN A 89 22.03 17.63 -2.80
N ARG A 90 21.19 18.35 -3.55
CA ARG A 90 21.65 19.38 -4.49
C ARG A 90 22.45 20.46 -3.77
N ASP A 91 22.01 20.85 -2.58
CA ASP A 91 22.63 21.94 -1.82
C ASP A 91 23.85 21.48 -1.01
N ASN A 92 23.86 20.24 -0.52
CA ASN A 92 24.89 19.73 0.39
C ASN A 92 25.88 18.74 -0.25
N GLY A 93 25.54 18.17 -1.41
CA GLY A 93 26.32 17.15 -2.11
C GLY A 93 26.15 15.72 -1.57
N TYR A 94 25.40 15.53 -0.48
CA TYR A 94 25.13 14.23 0.16
C TYR A 94 23.68 14.13 0.64
N LEU A 95 23.18 12.91 0.88
CA LEU A 95 21.86 12.68 1.48
C LEU A 95 21.90 12.91 2.99
N PRO A 96 20.83 13.43 3.60
CA PRO A 96 20.80 13.70 5.04
C PRO A 96 20.97 12.40 5.83
N GLN A 97 21.56 12.46 7.02
CA GLN A 97 21.68 11.26 7.87
C GLN A 97 20.32 10.89 8.48
N LYS A 98 19.45 11.88 8.68
CA LYS A 98 18.13 11.74 9.29
C LYS A 98 17.12 12.56 8.51
N LEU A 99 15.87 12.09 8.47
CA LEU A 99 14.76 12.83 7.87
C LEU A 99 14.58 14.23 8.48
N GLY A 100 14.85 14.38 9.78
CA GLY A 100 14.74 15.66 10.48
C GLY A 100 15.61 16.77 9.90
N ASP A 101 16.71 16.45 9.22
CA ASP A 101 17.61 17.44 8.60
C ASP A 101 16.98 18.16 7.39
N LEU A 102 15.87 17.63 6.87
CA LEU A 102 15.08 18.28 5.82
C LEU A 102 14.29 19.49 6.36
N CYS A 103 14.05 19.52 7.67
CA CYS A 103 13.30 20.56 8.33
C CYS A 103 14.22 21.71 8.80
N PRO A 104 13.80 22.98 8.70
CA PRO A 104 12.55 23.48 8.10
C PRO A 104 12.68 23.86 6.61
N LYS A 105 13.88 23.74 6.02
CA LYS A 105 14.20 24.33 4.71
C LYS A 105 13.48 23.63 3.54
N TYR A 106 13.44 22.29 3.55
CA TYR A 106 12.92 21.48 2.44
C TYR A 106 11.53 20.90 2.75
N LEU A 107 11.23 20.67 4.03
CA LEU A 107 9.91 20.29 4.53
C LEU A 107 9.61 21.08 5.81
N LYS A 108 8.39 21.60 5.96
CA LYS A 108 8.00 22.31 7.19
C LYS A 108 7.74 21.32 8.32
N SER A 109 7.89 21.73 9.59
CA SER A 109 7.64 20.85 10.74
C SER A 109 6.21 20.32 10.83
N ASP A 110 5.24 21.05 10.27
CA ASP A 110 3.81 20.76 10.26
C ASP A 110 3.33 20.15 8.94
N ASP A 111 4.25 19.79 8.04
CA ASP A 111 3.90 19.25 6.73
C ASP A 111 3.19 17.88 6.86
N PRO A 112 2.03 17.68 6.22
CA PRO A 112 1.33 16.39 6.26
C PRO A 112 2.18 15.24 5.67
N ALA A 113 3.20 15.53 4.87
CA ALA A 113 4.11 14.54 4.32
C ALA A 113 4.89 13.76 5.39
N TRP A 114 4.97 14.25 6.62
CA TRP A 114 5.56 13.49 7.74
C TRP A 114 4.72 12.30 8.19
N MET A 115 3.43 12.26 7.85
CA MET A 115 2.49 11.27 8.39
C MET A 115 1.83 10.45 7.28
N CYS A 116 1.85 9.15 7.44
CA CYS A 116 1.09 8.21 6.63
C CYS A 116 -0.27 7.97 7.29
N PRO A 117 -1.40 8.27 6.62
CA PRO A 117 -2.74 8.07 7.20
C PRO A 117 -3.13 6.61 7.47
N ALA A 118 -2.32 5.62 7.07
CA ALA A 118 -2.50 4.21 7.45
C ALA A 118 -1.70 3.81 8.70
N SER A 119 -0.77 4.66 9.16
CA SER A 119 0.04 4.38 10.35
C SER A 119 -0.60 4.99 11.58
N ASP A 120 -0.94 4.15 12.55
CA ASP A 120 -1.32 4.61 13.89
C ASP A 120 -0.11 4.93 14.78
N SER A 121 1.10 4.61 14.29
CA SER A 121 2.36 4.80 15.00
C SER A 121 3.19 5.93 14.41
N TYR A 122 3.85 6.69 15.28
CA TYR A 122 4.81 7.72 14.91
C TYR A 122 6.06 7.63 15.78
N HIS A 123 7.16 8.15 15.25
CA HIS A 123 8.47 8.22 15.87
C HIS A 123 9.01 9.65 15.71
N THR A 124 10.01 10.02 16.49
CA THR A 124 10.66 11.32 16.32
C THR A 124 11.71 11.22 15.22
N ALA A 125 11.54 11.99 14.14
CA ALA A 125 12.58 12.26 13.16
C ALA A 125 13.70 13.00 13.91
N SER A 126 14.77 12.27 14.26
CA SER A 126 15.85 12.79 15.10
C SER A 126 16.50 14.04 14.47
N ALA A 127 17.12 14.87 15.32
CA ALA A 127 17.72 16.20 15.09
C ALA A 127 16.76 17.41 15.22
N SER A 128 15.57 17.38 14.62
CA SER A 128 14.62 18.52 14.63
C SER A 128 13.35 18.31 15.47
N GLY A 129 13.18 17.12 16.06
CA GLY A 129 12.05 16.83 16.96
C GLY A 129 10.71 16.65 16.24
N VAL A 130 10.71 16.63 14.91
CA VAL A 130 9.50 16.45 14.10
C VAL A 130 9.00 15.02 14.25
N LYS A 131 7.70 14.84 14.43
CA LYS A 131 7.09 13.50 14.47
C LYS A 131 6.89 13.00 13.04
N THR A 132 7.27 11.77 12.75
CA THR A 132 7.11 11.12 11.45
C THR A 132 6.63 9.68 11.63
N SER A 133 5.80 9.18 10.73
CA SER A 133 5.43 7.75 10.67
C SER A 133 6.35 6.93 9.76
N TYR A 134 7.34 7.57 9.15
CA TYR A 134 8.26 6.95 8.21
C TYR A 134 9.59 6.64 8.88
N TRP A 135 10.10 5.45 8.60
CA TRP A 135 11.46 5.09 8.94
C TRP A 135 12.40 5.45 7.79
N TYR A 136 13.55 5.99 8.16
CA TYR A 136 14.59 6.39 7.22
C TYR A 136 15.79 5.49 7.37
N PHE A 137 16.16 4.80 6.29
CA PHE A 137 17.34 3.94 6.25
C PHE A 137 18.09 4.16 4.95
N ILE A 138 19.36 4.53 5.06
CA ILE A 138 20.28 4.51 3.93
C ILE A 138 20.97 3.14 3.94
N LYS A 139 20.59 2.22 3.05
CA LYS A 139 21.27 0.91 2.97
C LYS A 139 22.71 1.07 2.45
N PRO A 140 23.74 0.60 3.17
CA PRO A 140 25.14 0.78 2.79
C PRO A 140 25.50 0.00 1.53
N GLY A 141 26.38 0.57 0.71
CA GLY A 141 26.66 0.16 -0.67
C GLY A 141 26.39 1.26 -1.70
N VAL A 142 26.06 2.47 -1.22
CA VAL A 142 26.00 3.71 -1.98
C VAL A 142 27.30 4.46 -1.66
N LYS A 143 28.22 4.61 -2.63
CA LYS A 143 29.23 5.68 -2.52
C LYS A 143 28.46 6.99 -2.68
N THR A 144 28.38 7.77 -1.61
CA THR A 144 27.52 8.94 -1.40
C THR A 144 27.78 10.14 -2.33
N HIS A 145 28.51 9.97 -3.43
CA HIS A 145 28.99 11.10 -4.25
C HIS A 145 28.29 11.33 -5.58
N CYS A 146 27.50 10.40 -6.13
CA CYS A 146 26.78 10.62 -7.40
C CYS A 146 25.48 9.78 -7.45
N LEU A 147 24.31 10.39 -7.28
CA LEU A 147 23.03 9.65 -7.23
C LEU A 147 22.58 9.08 -8.60
N ALA A 148 23.26 9.38 -9.70
CA ALA A 148 22.73 9.10 -11.03
C ALA A 148 23.26 7.84 -11.74
N SER A 149 24.32 7.17 -11.25
CA SER A 149 24.97 6.10 -12.06
C SER A 149 25.08 4.70 -11.44
N GLN A 150 24.71 4.48 -10.17
CA GLN A 150 24.96 3.18 -9.50
C GLN A 150 23.87 2.68 -8.53
N LEU A 151 22.66 3.23 -8.58
CA LEU A 151 21.58 2.79 -7.70
C LEU A 151 20.75 1.69 -8.34
N GLY A 152 21.25 0.45 -8.29
CA GLY A 152 20.36 -0.71 -8.30
C GLY A 152 19.40 -0.62 -7.11
N HIS A 153 18.12 -0.98 -7.31
CA HIS A 153 17.00 -1.00 -6.36
C HIS A 153 17.37 -0.91 -4.86
N LYS A 154 17.60 0.30 -4.33
CA LYS A 154 17.93 0.50 -2.90
C LYS A 154 16.95 1.48 -2.28
N VAL A 155 16.37 1.06 -1.15
CA VAL A 155 15.38 1.78 -0.34
C VAL A 155 16.03 2.95 0.39
N ILE A 156 15.36 4.10 0.39
CA ILE A 156 15.75 5.33 1.11
C ILE A 156 14.81 5.59 2.31
N ALA A 157 13.52 5.32 2.17
CA ALA A 157 12.54 5.47 3.24
C ALA A 157 11.49 4.37 3.17
N GLU A 158 10.96 3.96 4.32
CA GLU A 158 9.97 2.90 4.44
C GLU A 158 8.83 3.31 5.38
N CYS A 159 7.60 3.05 4.97
CA CYS A 159 6.42 3.09 5.82
C CYS A 159 6.16 1.68 6.36
N PHE A 160 6.11 1.54 7.69
CA PHE A 160 5.83 0.26 8.36
C PHE A 160 4.34 -0.07 8.49
N ALA A 161 3.45 0.86 8.13
CA ALA A 161 2.03 0.54 8.04
C ALA A 161 1.80 -0.49 6.94
N ASP A 162 1.02 -1.53 7.25
CA ASP A 162 0.63 -2.52 6.26
C ASP A 162 -0.40 -1.90 5.32
N HIS A 163 0.03 -1.67 4.08
CA HIS A 163 -0.82 -1.26 2.98
C HIS A 163 -1.11 -2.47 2.11
N GLN A 164 -2.37 -2.92 2.08
CA GLN A 164 -2.82 -4.01 1.20
C GLN A 164 -1.93 -5.28 1.27
N GLY A 165 -1.37 -5.59 2.45
CA GLY A 165 -0.55 -6.78 2.67
C GLY A 165 0.96 -6.61 2.45
N GLY A 166 1.47 -5.38 2.42
CA GLY A 166 2.90 -5.12 2.39
C GLY A 166 3.31 -3.71 2.85
N ARG A 167 4.62 -3.51 3.01
CA ARG A 167 5.23 -2.23 3.42
C ARG A 167 5.51 -1.36 2.21
N MET A 168 5.30 -0.06 2.34
CA MET A 168 5.56 0.88 1.26
C MET A 168 6.99 1.41 1.35
N GLN A 169 7.76 1.26 0.28
CA GLN A 169 9.18 1.62 0.23
C GLN A 169 9.43 2.65 -0.88
N LEU A 170 10.16 3.70 -0.53
CA LEU A 170 10.70 4.70 -1.46
C LEU A 170 12.09 4.26 -1.90
N SER A 171 12.24 4.07 -3.20
CA SER A 171 13.48 3.74 -3.87
C SER A 171 14.32 4.98 -4.16
N ALA A 172 15.60 4.78 -4.43
CA ALA A 172 16.54 5.85 -4.74
C ALA A 172 16.35 6.50 -6.13
N ASP A 173 15.63 5.85 -7.03
CA ASP A 173 15.17 6.41 -8.31
C ASP A 173 13.85 7.22 -8.17
N GLY A 174 13.31 7.31 -6.94
CA GLY A 174 12.04 8.01 -6.67
C GLY A 174 10.79 7.16 -6.89
N MET A 175 10.96 5.87 -7.25
CA MET A 175 9.84 4.95 -7.39
C MET A 175 9.36 4.48 -6.02
N VAL A 176 8.04 4.41 -5.84
CA VAL A 176 7.41 3.85 -4.64
C VAL A 176 6.90 2.45 -4.98
N TYR A 177 7.25 1.45 -4.18
CA TYR A 177 6.80 0.07 -4.36
C TYR A 177 6.35 -0.55 -3.06
N PHE A 178 5.58 -1.63 -3.17
CA PHE A 178 5.14 -2.44 -2.04
C PHE A 178 6.08 -3.65 -1.89
N SER A 179 6.59 -3.86 -0.68
CA SER A 179 7.33 -5.06 -0.30
C SER A 179 6.39 -5.97 0.51
N SER A 180 6.20 -7.20 0.03
CA SER A 180 5.61 -8.30 0.81
C SER A 180 6.49 -8.72 1.97
#